data_AF-A0A359ECJ1-F1
#
_entry.id   AF-A0A359ECJ1-F1
#
_cell.length_a   1.000
_cell.length_b   1.000
_cell.length_c   1.000
_cell.angle_alpha   90.00
_cell.angle_beta   90.00
_cell.angle_gamma   90.00
#
_symmetry.space_group_name_H-M   'P 1'
#
loop_
_entity.id
_entity.type
_entity.pdbx_description
1 polymer ?
#
loop_
_entity_poly.entity_id
_entity_poly.type
_entity_poly.pdbx_seq_one_letter_code
_entity_poly.pdbx_strand_id
1 'polypeptide(L)' 'IFHIHGKFWEMLPDNTEFSIPYEEIIPVLVEGGYTGYISSEYEGNRWLHDALPVDSTAQVRRHQMMLKNLLNEA' A
#
# COMPACT_ATOMS: atom_id res chain seq x y z
N ILE A 1 -11.30 -12.61 9.48
CA ILE A 1 -10.65 -12.14 8.24
C ILE A 1 -9.17 -12.45 8.39
N PHE A 2 -8.55 -13.21 7.47
CA PHE A 2 -7.14 -13.62 7.58
C PHE A 2 -6.19 -12.64 6.88
N HIS A 3 -6.61 -12.07 5.76
CA HIS A 3 -5.89 -11.04 5.05
C HIS A 3 -6.88 -10.08 4.36
N ILE A 4 -6.42 -8.85 4.15
CA ILE A 4 -7.10 -7.81 3.37
C ILE A 4 -6.16 -7.42 2.23
N HIS A 5 -6.71 -7.11 1.07
CA HIS A 5 -5.93 -6.58 -0.04
C HIS A 5 -5.79 -5.06 0.11
N GLY A 6 -4.56 -4.58 0.26
CA GLY A 6 -4.20 -3.17 0.21
C GLY A 6 -3.88 -2.80 -1.23
N LYS A 7 -4.91 -2.46 -2.00
CA LYS A 7 -4.79 -2.07 -3.41
C LYS A 7 -4.23 -0.64 -3.51
N PHE A 8 -3.46 -0.34 -4.55
CA PHE A 8 -2.98 1.02 -4.85
C PHE A 8 -2.52 1.15 -6.31
N TRP A 9 -2.52 2.39 -6.82
CA TRP A 9 -2.15 2.72 -8.20
C TRP A 9 -0.74 3.30 -8.33
N GLU A 10 -0.31 4.14 -7.40
CA GLU A 10 1.00 4.78 -7.45
C GLU A 10 1.45 5.19 -6.04
N MET A 11 2.68 4.82 -5.69
CA MET A 11 3.37 5.29 -4.50
C MET A 11 4.29 6.45 -4.86
N LEU A 12 4.16 7.54 -4.13
CA LEU A 12 4.99 8.72 -4.24
C LEU A 12 6.39 8.48 -3.67
N PRO A 13 7.40 9.31 -4.04
CA PRO A 13 8.78 9.13 -3.58
C PRO A 13 8.98 9.15 -2.06
N ASP A 14 8.06 9.77 -1.31
CA ASP A 14 8.03 9.85 0.15
C ASP A 14 7.28 8.68 0.83
N ASN A 15 6.93 7.64 0.06
CA ASN A 15 6.13 6.49 0.50
C ASN A 15 4.69 6.84 0.88
N THR A 16 4.11 7.91 0.33
CA THR A 16 2.68 8.19 0.45
C THR A 16 1.91 7.72 -0.77
N GLU A 17 0.60 7.54 -0.61
CA GLU A 17 -0.35 7.15 -1.65
C GLU A 17 -1.55 8.11 -1.55
N PHE A 18 -2.07 8.59 -2.67
CA PHE A 18 -3.03 9.70 -2.69
C PHE A 18 -4.48 9.29 -2.96
N SER A 19 -4.74 8.07 -3.45
CA SER A 19 -6.06 7.65 -3.90
C SER A 19 -6.87 6.94 -2.81
N ILE A 20 -6.21 6.40 -1.79
CA ILE A 20 -6.79 5.64 -0.68
C ILE A 20 -6.26 6.21 0.63
N PRO A 21 -7.14 6.62 1.57
CA PRO A 21 -6.72 7.25 2.83
C PRO A 21 -6.21 6.20 3.84
N TYR A 22 -5.03 5.63 3.58
CA TYR A 22 -4.43 4.63 4.47
C TYR A 22 -4.18 5.16 5.89
N GLU A 23 -3.90 6.46 6.03
CA GLU A 23 -3.80 7.14 7.33
C GLU A 23 -5.07 7.10 8.17
N GLU A 24 -6.24 6.98 7.55
CA GLU A 24 -7.53 6.83 8.24
C GLU A 24 -7.90 5.35 8.42
N ILE A 25 -7.59 4.51 7.42
CA ILE A 25 -7.97 3.09 7.40
C ILE A 25 -7.16 2.27 8.41
N ILE A 26 -5.84 2.48 8.50
CA ILE A 26 -4.98 1.67 9.38
C ILE A 26 -5.36 1.85 10.86
N PRO A 27 -5.58 3.07 11.39
CA PRO A 27 -6.05 3.25 12.76
C PRO A 27 -7.37 2.53 13.06
N VAL A 28 -8.32 2.53 12.12
CA VAL A 28 -9.61 1.82 12.29
C VAL A 28 -9.41 0.31 12.37
N LEU A 29 -8.51 -0.26 11.56
CA LEU A 29 -8.18 -1.69 11.65
C LEU A 29 -7.52 -2.04 12.99
N VAL A 30 -6.63 -1.17 13.49
CA VAL A 30 -5.98 -1.32 14.80
C VAL A 30 -7.00 -1.24 15.93
N GLU A 31 -7.86 -0.23 15.94
CA GLU A 31 -8.94 -0.04 16.93
C GLU A 31 -9.91 -1.24 16.92
N GLY A 32 -10.22 -1.76 15.74
CA GLY A 32 -11.04 -2.95 15.54
C GLY A 32 -10.38 -4.27 15.96
N GLY A 33 -9.12 -4.26 16.42
CA GLY A 33 -8.40 -5.44 16.87
C GLY A 33 -8.01 -6.40 15.74
N TYR A 34 -7.86 -5.90 14.50
CA TYR A 34 -7.44 -6.71 13.38
C TYR A 34 -5.96 -7.12 13.52
N THR A 35 -5.70 -8.43 13.52
CA THR A 35 -4.35 -9.02 13.67
C THR A 35 -3.93 -9.87 12.46
N GLY A 36 -4.67 -9.76 11.35
CA GLY A 36 -4.34 -10.44 10.11
C GLY A 36 -3.32 -9.67 9.26
N TYR A 37 -3.20 -10.07 7.99
CA TYR A 37 -2.23 -9.48 7.06
C TYR A 37 -2.84 -8.45 6.11
N ILE A 38 -2.03 -7.52 5.61
CA ILE A 38 -2.37 -6.68 4.46
C ILE A 38 -1.49 -7.12 3.27
N SER A 39 -2.14 -7.62 2.22
CA SER A 39 -1.49 -8.02 0.97
C SER A 39 -1.37 -6.80 0.06
N SER A 40 -0.15 -6.34 -0.20
CA SER A 40 0.09 -5.22 -1.13
C SER A 40 -0.33 -5.62 -2.55
N GLU A 41 -1.26 -4.90 -3.15
CA GLU A 41 -1.82 -5.19 -4.47
C GLU A 41 -1.63 -3.98 -5.40
N TYR A 42 -0.58 -4.02 -6.21
CA TYR A 42 -0.25 -2.96 -7.15
C TYR A 42 -0.95 -3.15 -8.50
N GLU A 43 -1.70 -2.14 -8.96
CA GLU A 43 -2.39 -2.16 -10.27
C GLU A 43 -1.94 -1.07 -11.26
N GLY A 44 -1.04 -0.18 -10.85
CA GLY A 44 -0.59 0.98 -11.65
C GLY A 44 0.05 0.64 -13.00
N ASN A 45 0.73 -0.51 -13.11
CA ASN A 45 1.41 -0.87 -14.35
C ASN A 45 0.47 -1.20 -15.51
N ARG A 46 -0.81 -1.52 -15.25
CA ARG A 46 -1.73 -2.02 -16.27
C ARG A 46 -1.95 -1.01 -17.41
N TRP A 47 -1.85 0.28 -17.10
CA TRP A 47 -2.04 1.37 -18.06
C TRP A 47 -0.73 1.84 -18.71
N LEU A 48 0.42 1.47 -18.15
CA LEU A 48 1.72 2.01 -18.53
C LEU A 48 2.63 1.00 -19.24
N HIS A 49 2.42 -0.30 -19.03
CA HIS A 49 3.37 -1.34 -19.47
C HIS A 49 3.61 -1.38 -20.98
N ASP A 50 2.67 -0.93 -21.80
CA ASP A 50 2.82 -0.85 -23.26
C ASP A 50 3.60 0.39 -23.73
N ALA A 51 3.72 1.42 -22.87
CA ALA A 51 4.36 2.68 -23.21
C ALA A 51 5.75 2.84 -22.56
N LEU A 52 5.90 2.39 -21.30
CA LEU A 52 7.10 2.62 -20.50
C LEU A 52 7.33 1.46 -19.50
N PRO A 53 8.59 1.15 -19.17
CA PRO A 53 8.89 0.20 -18.09
C PRO A 53 8.46 0.78 -16.74
N VAL A 54 7.88 -0.09 -15.90
CA VAL A 54 7.44 0.27 -14.55
C VAL A 54 8.08 -0.68 -13.53
N ASP A 55 8.84 -0.15 -12.58
CA ASP A 55 9.35 -0.93 -11.46
C ASP A 55 8.23 -1.20 -10.44
N SER A 56 7.48 -2.27 -10.73
CA SER A 56 6.37 -2.72 -9.89
C SER A 56 6.85 -3.17 -8.50
N THR A 57 8.10 -3.65 -8.38
CA THR A 57 8.64 -4.09 -7.10
C THR A 57 8.97 -2.92 -6.18
N ALA A 58 9.46 -1.80 -6.73
CA ALA A 58 9.64 -0.57 -5.98
C ALA A 58 8.30 -0.02 -5.47
N GLN A 59 7.24 -0.10 -6.29
CA GLN A 59 5.89 0.31 -5.89
C GLN A 59 5.39 -0.50 -4.68
N VAL A 60 5.51 -1.83 -4.72
CA VAL A 60 5.19 -2.71 -3.57
C VAL A 60 6.05 -2.40 -2.35
N ARG A 61 7.36 -2.16 -2.52
CA ARG A 61 8.25 -1.82 -1.41
C ARG A 61 7.84 -0.51 -0.72
N ARG A 62 7.51 0.54 -1.48
CA ARG A 62 7.05 1.82 -0.91
C ARG A 62 5.74 1.66 -0.15
N HIS A 63 4.79 0.88 -0.68
CA HIS A 63 3.55 0.58 0.04
C HIS A 63 3.79 -0.15 1.37
N GLN A 64 4.73 -1.11 1.41
CA GLN A 64 5.12 -1.74 2.67
C GLN A 64 5.77 -0.77 3.65
N MET A 65 6.57 0.19 3.18
CA MET A 65 7.13 1.25 4.04
C MET A 65 6.05 2.18 4.59
N MET A 66 5.05 2.55 3.78
CA MET A 66 3.89 3.32 4.23
C MET A 66 3.17 2.61 5.39
N LEU A 67 2.85 1.32 5.21
CA LEU A 67 2.17 0.53 6.25
C LEU A 67 2.99 0.44 7.54
N LYS A 68 4.31 0.22 7.44
CA LYS A 68 5.22 0.22 8.60
C LYS A 68 5.23 1.56 9.33
N ASN A 69 5.30 2.66 8.59
CA ASN A 69 5.26 4.00 9.17
C ASN A 69 3.94 4.24 9.91
N LEU A 70 2.81 3.85 9.33
CA LEU A 70 1.48 3.97 9.96
C LEU A 70 1.32 3.08 11.21
N LEU A 71 2.04 1.96 11.27
CA LEU A 71 2.08 1.06 12.43
C LEU A 71 3.15 1.45 13.47
N ASN A 72 3.97 2.48 13.21
CA ASN A 72 5.15 2.85 14.01
C ASN A 72 6.20 1.73 14.13
N GLU A 73 6.35 0.91 13.09
CA GLU A 73 7.35 -0.16 12.97
C GLU A 73 8.57 0.37 12.20
N ALA A 74 9.52 1.02 12.89
CA ALA A 74 10.76 1.54 12.29
C ALA A 74 11.81 0.44 12.04
#